data_AF-A0A2M7XUP0-F1
#
_entry.id   AF-A0A2M7XUP0-F1
#
_cell.length_a   1.000
_cell.length_b   1.000
_cell.length_c   1.000
_cell.angle_alpha   90.00
_cell.angle_beta   90.00
_cell.angle_gamma   90.00
#
_symmetry.space_group_name_H-M   'P 1'
#
loop_
_entity.id
_entity.type
_entity.pdbx_description
1 polymer ?
#
loop_
_entity_poly.entity_id
_entity_poly.type
_entity_poly.pdbx_seq_one_letter_code
_entity_poly.pdbx_strand_id
1 'polypeptide(L)'
;MFVFKPGHNHSQRNKMKASLRMITSLNRRHSIFLTALVMILLTASLTFGGRPTGKQGKHADLGIAVDMAQFRLQGGVMLEVYLLIPRANFEFVKQADGKYQARLFFQVALIQGDSVRHLDRWSRNYQVATLADIKGTQKIPDFTSFDALPGEYSLYVEIIDLNRDVRQTIETPVNLVSFSESELTISDLELANNIVKSETENEFTKYGKDVVPNADRIFGFSSHLVYYFGEVYNLSGSGQYEVVNEISDLNGEIVRDFPPRVKDEPGTSAVEMGAVNIDGIKSGIYQLRLRVTDKNTGTEATRSKTFYIYRSGETSQVSAANEYEKLDEPQLDQIYDVANLVMSKSEKELYKSSDATGKRNVLNAFWERNNPDPSSNVNKFKRDFYDRVEMANRELGAGSKPGWQTARGQILIKYGRPNEIERAPLSTEQRPFEIWYYYDLEGGAQFVFVDRRGYGDYELVHSTSRNEISDPDWQRWLR
;
A
#
# COMPACT_ATOMS: atom_id res chain seq x y z
N MET A 1 -13.47 -54.83 -46.12
CA MET A 1 -12.30 -55.62 -46.53
C MET A 1 -11.29 -55.54 -45.40
N PHE A 2 -10.99 -56.68 -44.74
CA PHE A 2 -10.10 -56.91 -43.56
C PHE A 2 -10.50 -56.20 -42.25
N VAL A 3 -10.86 -56.80 -41.09
CA VAL A 3 -10.54 -58.03 -40.33
C VAL A 3 -9.08 -58.13 -39.83
N PHE A 4 -8.81 -57.80 -38.54
CA PHE A 4 -8.42 -58.73 -37.45
C PHE A 4 -8.02 -58.01 -36.12
N LYS A 5 -8.80 -58.33 -35.07
CA LYS A 5 -8.57 -58.62 -33.62
C LYS A 5 -7.19 -58.46 -32.89
N PRO A 6 -7.16 -58.56 -31.53
CA PRO A 6 -6.40 -57.70 -30.60
C PRO A 6 -5.26 -58.41 -29.83
N GLY A 7 -4.49 -57.66 -29.05
CA GLY A 7 -3.49 -58.19 -28.11
C GLY A 7 -3.43 -57.41 -26.80
N HIS A 8 -3.83 -58.06 -25.70
CA HIS A 8 -3.56 -57.65 -24.31
C HIS A 8 -2.06 -57.78 -24.00
N ASN A 9 -1.51 -56.89 -23.16
CA ASN A 9 -0.66 -57.39 -22.08
C ASN A 9 -0.58 -56.45 -20.86
N HIS A 10 -1.00 -57.00 -19.73
CA HIS A 10 -0.87 -56.49 -18.37
C HIS A 10 0.62 -56.42 -17.99
N SER A 11 1.27 -55.25 -18.06
CA SER A 11 2.57 -55.00 -17.39
C SER A 11 2.98 -53.51 -17.37
N GLN A 12 2.06 -52.59 -17.07
CA GLN A 12 2.41 -51.16 -16.96
C GLN A 12 1.73 -50.41 -15.81
N ARG A 13 1.34 -51.11 -14.73
CA ARG A 13 0.79 -50.45 -13.53
C ARG A 13 1.72 -50.39 -12.30
N ASN A 14 2.95 -50.88 -12.39
CA ASN A 14 3.89 -50.89 -11.26
C ASN A 14 5.25 -50.16 -11.49
N LYS A 15 5.35 -49.26 -12.47
CA LYS A 15 6.54 -48.39 -12.63
C LYS A 15 6.26 -46.88 -12.50
N MET A 16 5.05 -46.49 -12.10
CA MET A 16 4.63 -45.08 -11.91
C MET A 16 4.50 -44.66 -10.43
N LYS A 17 5.18 -45.36 -9.51
CA LYS A 17 5.21 -44.99 -8.07
C LYS A 17 6.63 -44.76 -7.51
N ALA A 18 7.67 -44.84 -8.33
CA ALA A 18 9.07 -44.64 -7.88
C ALA A 18 9.76 -43.42 -8.51
N SER A 19 9.16 -42.74 -9.49
CA SER A 19 9.69 -41.53 -10.13
C SER A 19 9.18 -40.21 -9.54
N LEU A 20 8.30 -40.25 -8.53
CA LEU A 20 7.71 -39.06 -7.90
C LEU A 20 8.41 -38.59 -6.62
N ARG A 21 9.50 -39.27 -6.18
CA ARG A 21 10.29 -38.89 -4.99
C ARG A 21 11.68 -38.31 -5.31
N MET A 22 11.98 -38.05 -6.58
CA MET A 22 13.26 -37.43 -6.98
C MET A 22 13.08 -36.05 -7.66
N ILE A 23 11.83 -35.58 -7.86
CA ILE A 23 11.52 -34.28 -8.49
C ILE A 23 11.31 -33.16 -7.44
N THR A 24 11.10 -33.48 -6.17
CA THR A 24 10.89 -32.49 -5.09
C THR A 24 12.17 -31.88 -4.52
N SER A 25 13.36 -32.29 -4.97
CA SER A 25 14.64 -31.71 -4.50
C SER A 25 15.32 -30.76 -5.51
N LEU A 26 14.82 -30.65 -6.74
CA LEU A 26 15.44 -29.81 -7.78
C LEU A 26 14.83 -28.40 -7.91
N ASN A 27 13.64 -28.13 -7.39
CA ASN A 27 12.98 -26.82 -7.50
C ASN A 27 13.42 -25.76 -6.47
N ARG A 28 14.23 -26.11 -5.46
CA ARG A 28 14.70 -25.16 -4.42
C ARG A 28 15.78 -24.18 -4.88
N ARG A 29 16.37 -24.36 -6.06
CA ARG A 29 17.40 -23.45 -6.60
C ARG A 29 16.91 -22.54 -7.74
N HIS A 30 15.66 -22.66 -8.18
CA HIS A 30 15.16 -21.87 -9.32
C HIS A 30 14.45 -20.58 -8.91
N SER A 31 13.83 -20.51 -7.72
CA SER A 31 13.14 -19.29 -7.26
C SER A 31 14.10 -18.11 -7.03
N ILE A 32 15.25 -18.32 -6.37
CA ILE A 32 16.26 -17.25 -6.14
C ILE A 32 16.92 -16.79 -7.45
N PHE A 33 17.05 -17.68 -8.44
CA PHE A 33 17.61 -17.33 -9.74
C PHE A 33 16.62 -16.59 -10.65
N LEU A 34 15.30 -16.78 -10.48
CA LEU A 34 14.28 -16.12 -11.30
C LEU A 34 13.94 -14.69 -10.85
N THR A 35 13.87 -14.42 -9.54
CA THR A 35 13.76 -13.05 -9.02
C THR A 35 15.01 -12.23 -9.39
N ALA A 36 16.20 -12.84 -9.35
CA ALA A 36 17.41 -12.22 -9.88
C ALA A 36 17.32 -11.96 -11.41
N LEU A 37 16.69 -12.84 -12.20
CA LEU A 37 16.53 -12.67 -13.65
C LEU A 37 15.59 -11.52 -14.01
N VAL A 38 14.48 -11.36 -13.27
CA VAL A 38 13.54 -10.24 -13.42
C VAL A 38 14.24 -8.91 -13.06
N MET A 39 15.02 -8.88 -11.97
CA MET A 39 15.86 -7.75 -11.60
C MET A 39 16.97 -7.44 -12.64
N ILE A 40 17.55 -8.47 -13.26
CA ILE A 40 18.52 -8.30 -14.36
C ILE A 40 17.85 -7.70 -15.60
N LEU A 41 16.63 -8.12 -15.95
CA LEU A 41 15.85 -7.56 -17.07
C LEU A 41 15.40 -6.11 -16.81
N LEU A 42 15.03 -5.81 -15.56
CA LEU A 42 14.70 -4.46 -15.10
C LEU A 42 15.92 -3.53 -15.10
N THR A 43 17.13 -4.03 -14.84
CA THR A 43 18.36 -3.22 -14.81
C THR A 43 19.13 -3.14 -16.14
N ALA A 44 18.87 -4.03 -17.11
CA ALA A 44 19.64 -4.15 -18.36
C ALA A 44 19.42 -3.03 -19.41
N SER A 45 18.59 -2.00 -19.13
CA SER A 45 18.08 -1.08 -20.16
C SER A 45 18.59 0.37 -20.11
N LEU A 46 19.68 0.66 -19.39
CA LEU A 46 20.33 1.97 -19.43
C LEU A 46 21.53 1.97 -20.39
N THR A 47 21.28 1.76 -21.69
CA THR A 47 22.29 2.02 -22.72
C THR A 47 21.99 3.35 -23.41
N PHE A 48 22.30 4.45 -22.75
CA PHE A 48 22.51 5.74 -23.41
C PHE A 48 24.00 6.09 -23.32
N GLY A 49 24.73 5.84 -24.40
CA GLY A 49 26.04 6.44 -24.70
C GLY A 49 27.10 6.42 -23.58
N GLY A 50 27.64 5.25 -23.25
CA GLY A 50 28.80 5.12 -22.36
C GLY A 50 28.98 3.67 -21.93
N ARG A 51 30.23 3.17 -21.95
CA ARG A 51 30.57 1.75 -21.68
C ARG A 51 29.94 1.23 -20.37
N PRO A 52 29.45 -0.02 -20.33
CA PRO A 52 28.98 -0.63 -19.10
C PRO A 52 30.18 -0.92 -18.20
N THR A 53 30.31 -0.20 -17.09
CA THR A 53 31.09 -0.70 -15.96
C THR A 53 30.09 -1.32 -14.99
N GLY A 54 30.14 -2.66 -14.88
CA GLY A 54 29.20 -3.47 -14.12
C GLY A 54 29.31 -3.31 -12.61
N LYS A 55 29.01 -2.12 -12.09
CA LYS A 55 28.66 -1.93 -10.68
C LYS A 55 27.22 -1.46 -10.63
N GLN A 56 26.34 -2.25 -10.01
CA GLN A 56 25.04 -1.72 -9.59
C GLN A 56 25.31 -0.52 -8.67
N GLY A 57 24.70 0.62 -8.97
CA GLY A 57 24.77 1.83 -8.14
C GLY A 57 24.38 1.54 -6.69
N LYS A 58 24.89 2.33 -5.74
CA LYS A 58 24.64 2.09 -4.30
C LYS A 58 23.16 2.29 -3.98
N HIS A 59 22.57 1.40 -3.18
CA HIS A 59 21.23 1.62 -2.63
C HIS A 59 21.27 2.70 -1.53
N ALA A 60 20.33 3.65 -1.59
CA ALA A 60 20.09 4.62 -0.52
C ALA A 60 18.59 4.98 -0.44
N ASP A 61 18.15 5.43 0.73
CA ASP A 61 16.82 6.06 0.86
C ASP A 61 16.90 7.48 0.31
N LEU A 62 16.20 7.72 -0.80
CA LEU A 62 16.09 9.03 -1.46
C LEU A 62 14.84 9.80 -0.95
N GLY A 63 14.10 9.25 0.01
CA GLY A 63 12.93 9.88 0.63
C GLY A 63 11.70 9.92 -0.28
N ILE A 64 11.65 9.09 -1.32
CA ILE A 64 10.51 9.01 -2.25
C ILE A 64 9.30 8.47 -1.51
N ALA A 65 8.15 9.12 -1.70
CA ALA A 65 6.86 8.56 -1.32
C ALA A 65 6.09 8.06 -2.56
N VAL A 66 5.32 7.00 -2.35
CA VAL A 66 4.48 6.35 -3.36
C VAL A 66 3.08 6.20 -2.80
N ASP A 67 2.08 6.59 -3.58
CA ASP A 67 0.68 6.31 -3.33
C ASP A 67 0.03 5.76 -4.61
N MET A 68 -1.17 5.21 -4.49
CA MET A 68 -1.90 4.63 -5.61
C MET A 68 -3.41 4.77 -5.44
N ALA A 69 -4.13 4.78 -6.56
CA ALA A 69 -5.58 4.70 -6.60
C ALA A 69 -6.05 3.88 -7.81
N GLN A 70 -7.08 3.06 -7.60
CA GLN A 70 -7.72 2.25 -8.62
C GLN A 70 -9.02 2.91 -9.11
N PHE A 71 -9.20 2.90 -10.43
CA PHE A 71 -10.38 3.42 -11.13
C PHE A 71 -10.97 2.36 -12.06
N ARG A 72 -12.27 2.45 -12.31
CA ARG A 72 -12.96 1.48 -13.19
C ARG A 72 -12.51 1.67 -14.62
N LEU A 73 -12.07 0.58 -15.24
CA LEU A 73 -11.78 0.50 -16.66
C LEU A 73 -12.61 -0.62 -17.29
N GLN A 74 -13.14 -0.41 -18.48
CA GLN A 74 -13.91 -1.46 -19.15
C GLN A 74 -13.03 -2.69 -19.41
N GLY A 75 -13.40 -3.83 -18.82
CA GLY A 75 -12.64 -5.08 -18.94
C GLY A 75 -11.36 -5.14 -18.11
N GLY A 76 -11.13 -4.19 -17.19
CA GLY A 76 -9.92 -4.15 -16.36
C GLY A 76 -10.01 -3.17 -15.19
N VAL A 77 -8.86 -2.75 -14.70
CA VAL A 77 -8.68 -1.76 -13.64
C VAL A 77 -7.58 -0.81 -14.09
N MET A 78 -7.84 0.49 -14.03
CA MET A 78 -6.78 1.48 -14.18
C MET A 78 -6.17 1.72 -12.80
N LEU A 79 -4.89 1.39 -12.64
CA LEU A 79 -4.09 1.73 -11.46
C LEU A 79 -3.30 2.98 -11.75
N GLU A 80 -3.54 4.05 -11.01
CA GLU A 80 -2.67 5.21 -10.98
C GLU A 80 -1.64 5.08 -9.86
N VAL A 81 -0.40 5.47 -10.16
CA VAL A 81 0.74 5.45 -9.24
C VAL A 81 1.30 6.86 -9.14
N TYR A 82 1.23 7.43 -7.94
CA TYR A 82 1.68 8.78 -7.64
C TYR A 82 3.03 8.72 -6.93
N LEU A 83 3.97 9.55 -7.38
CA LEU A 83 5.28 9.71 -6.74
C LEU A 83 5.39 11.11 -6.17
N LEU A 84 6.10 11.24 -5.04
CA LEU A 84 6.46 12.53 -4.48
C LEU A 84 7.96 12.57 -4.17
N ILE A 85 8.66 13.44 -4.88
CA ILE A 85 10.12 13.47 -5.00
C ILE A 85 10.69 14.63 -4.18
N PRO A 86 11.36 14.42 -3.04
CA PRO A 86 12.01 15.48 -2.28
C PRO A 86 13.22 16.01 -3.05
N ARG A 87 13.06 17.17 -3.70
CA ARG A 87 14.03 17.70 -4.67
C ARG A 87 15.44 17.85 -4.08
N ALA A 88 15.53 18.23 -2.81
CA ALA A 88 16.80 18.46 -2.11
C ALA A 88 17.62 17.19 -1.87
N ASN A 89 17.03 16.01 -2.01
CA ASN A 89 17.73 14.74 -1.79
C ASN A 89 18.57 14.30 -2.99
N PHE A 90 18.53 15.02 -4.11
CA PHE A 90 19.17 14.66 -5.38
C PHE A 90 20.37 15.54 -5.70
N GLU A 91 21.34 14.98 -6.42
CA GLU A 91 22.57 15.67 -6.78
C GLU A 91 22.37 16.59 -7.99
N PHE A 92 22.76 17.84 -7.83
CA PHE A 92 22.72 18.86 -8.87
C PHE A 92 24.13 19.17 -9.36
N VAL A 93 24.44 18.77 -10.58
CA VAL A 93 25.76 18.99 -11.19
C VAL A 93 25.74 20.23 -12.07
N LYS A 94 26.78 21.07 -11.96
CA LYS A 94 26.94 22.27 -12.77
C LYS A 94 27.11 21.90 -14.26
N GLN A 95 26.34 22.54 -15.12
CA GLN A 95 26.31 22.34 -16.56
C GLN A 95 27.14 23.41 -17.29
N ALA A 96 27.39 23.20 -18.58
CA ALA A 96 28.19 24.11 -19.41
C ALA A 96 27.57 25.52 -19.55
N ASP A 97 26.25 25.63 -19.45
CA ASP A 97 25.51 26.91 -19.45
C ASP A 97 25.56 27.64 -18.10
N GLY A 98 26.30 27.11 -17.13
CA GLY A 98 26.48 27.67 -15.80
C GLY A 98 25.39 27.31 -14.79
N LYS A 99 24.27 26.73 -15.23
CA LYS A 99 23.17 26.26 -14.36
C LYS A 99 23.51 24.92 -13.71
N TYR A 100 22.69 24.47 -12.78
CA TYR A 100 22.81 23.14 -12.17
C TYR A 100 21.65 22.24 -12.60
N GLN A 101 21.92 20.96 -12.80
CA GLN A 101 20.93 19.99 -13.24
C GLN A 101 20.99 18.70 -12.40
N ALA A 102 19.82 18.24 -11.94
CA ALA A 102 19.59 16.88 -11.49
C ALA A 102 18.96 16.05 -12.61
N ARG A 103 19.43 14.82 -12.79
CA ARG A 103 18.95 13.88 -13.82
C ARG A 103 18.45 12.62 -13.14
N LEU A 104 17.14 12.39 -13.20
CA LEU A 104 16.51 11.25 -12.56
C LEU A 104 15.99 10.30 -13.61
N PHE A 105 16.14 9.00 -13.37
CA PHE A 105 15.51 7.94 -14.14
C PHE A 105 14.53 7.18 -13.26
N PHE A 106 13.34 6.95 -13.78
CA PHE A 106 12.25 6.25 -13.11
C PHE A 106 11.96 4.97 -13.86
N GLN A 107 11.65 3.93 -13.08
CA GLN A 107 11.13 2.68 -13.58
C GLN A 107 10.04 2.20 -12.65
N VAL A 108 8.83 2.07 -13.19
CA VAL A 108 7.68 1.56 -12.44
C VAL A 108 7.14 0.33 -13.16
N ALA A 109 6.89 -0.74 -12.43
CA ALA A 109 6.43 -1.99 -13.01
C ALA A 109 5.35 -2.65 -12.15
N LEU A 110 4.38 -3.29 -12.81
CA LEU A 110 3.50 -4.27 -12.19
C LEU A 110 4.00 -5.66 -12.51
N ILE A 111 4.34 -6.41 -11.46
CA ILE A 111 4.89 -7.76 -11.53
C ILE A 111 3.83 -8.74 -11.03
N GLN A 112 3.59 -9.82 -11.76
CA GLN A 112 2.70 -10.90 -11.35
C GLN A 112 3.44 -12.23 -11.42
N GLY A 113 3.63 -12.87 -10.26
CA GLY A 113 4.56 -14.00 -10.14
C GLY A 113 5.96 -13.57 -10.56
N ASP A 114 6.59 -14.33 -11.46
CA ASP A 114 7.93 -14.02 -11.99
C ASP A 114 7.91 -13.20 -13.29
N SER A 115 6.77 -12.58 -13.64
CA SER A 115 6.61 -11.86 -14.91
C SER A 115 6.30 -10.38 -14.69
N VAL A 116 7.09 -9.52 -15.34
CA VAL A 116 6.74 -8.11 -15.52
C VAL A 116 5.55 -8.04 -16.47
N ARG A 117 4.41 -7.58 -15.99
CA ARG A 117 3.17 -7.44 -16.77
C ARG A 117 3.06 -6.07 -17.40
N HIS A 118 3.41 -5.04 -16.64
CA HIS A 118 3.43 -3.66 -17.09
C HIS A 118 4.75 -3.01 -16.65
N LEU A 119 5.26 -2.09 -17.46
CA LEU A 119 6.51 -1.40 -17.24
C LEU A 119 6.44 -0.02 -17.88
N ASP A 120 6.67 1.01 -17.09
CA ASP A 120 6.89 2.37 -17.56
C ASP A 120 8.28 2.87 -17.12
N ARG A 121 8.90 3.66 -17.99
CA ARG A 121 10.26 4.17 -17.81
C ARG A 121 10.37 5.57 -18.37
N TRP A 122 10.79 6.51 -17.54
CA TRP A 122 10.99 7.88 -17.98
C TRP A 122 12.18 8.54 -17.29
N SER A 123 12.58 9.69 -17.82
CA SER A 123 13.61 10.53 -17.21
C SER A 123 13.06 11.93 -16.92
N ARG A 124 13.53 12.53 -15.82
CA ARG A 124 13.28 13.94 -15.50
C ARG A 124 14.61 14.68 -15.39
N ASN A 125 14.65 15.87 -15.97
CA ASN A 125 15.80 16.77 -15.86
C ASN A 125 15.35 18.05 -15.14
N TYR A 126 15.77 18.22 -13.89
CA TYR A 126 15.44 19.41 -13.11
C TYR A 126 16.59 20.39 -13.15
N GLN A 127 16.36 21.59 -13.67
CA GLN A 127 17.37 22.65 -13.70
C GLN A 127 17.10 23.72 -12.64
N VAL A 128 18.16 24.28 -12.08
CA VAL A 128 18.15 25.48 -11.23
C VAL A 128 19.26 26.44 -11.67
N ALA A 129 19.08 27.74 -11.46
CA ALA A 129 20.14 28.71 -11.76
C ALA A 129 21.27 28.59 -10.74
N THR A 130 20.93 28.46 -9.46
CA THR A 130 21.88 28.29 -8.36
C THR A 130 21.43 27.20 -7.39
N LEU A 131 22.37 26.61 -6.64
CA LEU A 131 22.02 25.61 -5.62
C LEU A 131 21.14 26.19 -4.49
N ALA A 132 21.17 27.52 -4.27
CA ALA A 132 20.33 28.18 -3.29
C ALA A 132 18.83 28.20 -3.67
N ASP A 133 18.49 27.95 -4.95
CA ASP A 133 17.10 27.85 -5.42
C ASP A 133 16.43 26.54 -4.98
N ILE A 134 17.20 25.57 -4.47
CA ILE A 134 16.71 24.28 -4.00
C ILE A 134 16.23 24.44 -2.56
N LYS A 135 14.91 24.39 -2.36
CA LYS A 135 14.30 24.43 -1.02
C LYS A 135 14.19 23.03 -0.45
N GLY A 136 14.64 22.82 0.78
CA GLY A 136 14.55 21.51 1.47
C GLY A 136 13.12 20.95 1.59
N THR A 137 12.12 21.83 1.62
CA THR A 137 10.70 21.46 1.68
C THR A 137 10.06 21.23 0.32
N GLN A 138 10.77 21.47 -0.79
CA GLN A 138 10.21 21.30 -2.12
C GLN A 138 10.12 19.82 -2.47
N LYS A 139 8.90 19.34 -2.67
CA LYS A 139 8.61 18.03 -3.22
C LYS A 139 7.97 18.18 -4.59
N ILE A 140 8.36 17.33 -5.53
CA ILE A 140 7.88 17.35 -6.92
C ILE A 140 6.98 16.13 -7.12
N PRO A 141 5.70 16.33 -7.49
CA PRO A 141 4.82 15.22 -7.85
C PRO A 141 5.26 14.63 -9.20
N ASP A 142 5.10 13.33 -9.36
CA ASP A 142 5.25 12.62 -10.63
C ASP A 142 4.19 11.49 -10.70
N PHE A 143 3.97 10.94 -11.88
CA PHE A 143 2.77 10.15 -12.17
C PHE A 143 3.04 9.10 -13.25
N THR A 144 2.43 7.93 -13.09
CA THR A 144 2.23 6.95 -14.16
C THR A 144 0.93 6.17 -13.91
N SER A 145 0.40 5.50 -14.93
CA SER A 145 -0.78 4.65 -14.80
C SER A 145 -0.65 3.36 -15.60
N PHE A 146 -1.36 2.33 -15.15
CA PHE A 146 -1.44 1.03 -15.81
C PHE A 146 -2.87 0.56 -15.94
N ASP A 147 -3.23 0.18 -17.17
CA ASP A 147 -4.45 -0.55 -17.46
C ASP A 147 -4.16 -2.05 -17.34
N ALA A 148 -4.69 -2.68 -16.29
CA ALA A 148 -4.35 -4.06 -15.95
C ALA A 148 -5.60 -4.90 -15.65
N LEU A 149 -5.45 -6.22 -15.78
CA LEU A 149 -6.50 -7.15 -15.36
C LEU A 149 -6.53 -7.27 -13.83
N PRO A 150 -7.70 -7.50 -13.23
CA PRO A 150 -7.82 -7.79 -11.79
C PRO A 150 -6.89 -8.94 -11.37
N GLY A 151 -6.34 -8.84 -10.17
CA GLY A 151 -5.45 -9.84 -9.60
C GLY A 151 -4.41 -9.27 -8.65
N GLU A 152 -3.61 -10.16 -8.08
CA GLU A 152 -2.52 -9.81 -7.17
C GLU A 152 -1.25 -9.47 -7.99
N TYR A 153 -0.64 -8.33 -7.70
CA TYR A 153 0.62 -7.86 -8.29
C TYR A 153 1.57 -7.35 -7.22
N SER A 154 2.85 -7.21 -7.57
CA SER A 154 3.82 -6.36 -6.88
C SER A 154 4.06 -5.10 -7.73
N LEU A 155 3.83 -3.93 -7.15
CA LEU A 155 4.27 -2.66 -7.70
C LEU A 155 5.74 -2.48 -7.32
N TYR A 156 6.60 -2.47 -8.34
CA TYR A 156 8.01 -2.15 -8.23
C TYR A 156 8.23 -0.71 -8.69
N VAL A 157 8.85 0.13 -7.86
CA VAL A 157 9.26 1.50 -8.20
C VAL A 157 10.75 1.62 -7.95
N GLU A 158 11.52 1.96 -8.98
CA GLU A 158 12.94 2.28 -8.87
C GLU A 158 13.19 3.69 -9.39
N ILE A 159 13.97 4.43 -8.62
CA ILE A 159 14.37 5.80 -8.94
C ILE A 159 15.86 5.88 -8.80
N ILE A 160 16.52 6.38 -9.85
CA ILE A 160 17.96 6.45 -9.96
C ILE A 160 18.37 7.92 -10.12
N ASP A 161 19.20 8.39 -9.20
CA ASP A 161 19.95 9.63 -9.35
C ASP A 161 21.14 9.36 -10.28
N LEU A 162 21.02 9.77 -11.54
CA LEU A 162 22.04 9.51 -12.56
C LEU A 162 23.34 10.29 -12.33
N ASN A 163 23.33 11.32 -11.47
CA ASN A 163 24.53 12.09 -11.16
C ASN A 163 25.36 11.44 -10.05
N ARG A 164 24.72 10.74 -9.09
CA ARG A 164 25.41 10.00 -8.00
C ARG A 164 25.56 8.50 -8.24
N ASP A 165 24.83 7.96 -9.21
CA ASP A 165 24.67 6.51 -9.39
C ASP A 165 24.16 5.83 -8.09
N VAL A 166 23.12 6.43 -7.52
CA VAL A 166 22.43 5.96 -6.32
C VAL A 166 20.97 5.68 -6.67
N ARG A 167 20.42 4.59 -6.12
CA ARG A 167 19.05 4.16 -6.39
C ARG A 167 18.25 3.92 -5.11
N GLN A 168 16.96 4.21 -5.18
CA GLN A 168 15.95 3.74 -4.23
C GLN A 168 15.01 2.79 -4.95
N THR A 169 14.71 1.66 -4.31
CA THR A 169 13.69 0.70 -4.77
C THR A 169 12.60 0.63 -3.71
N ILE A 170 11.35 0.70 -4.15
CA ILE A 170 10.15 0.51 -3.32
C ILE A 170 9.36 -0.62 -3.97
N GLU A 171 9.11 -1.67 -3.21
CA GLU A 171 8.26 -2.77 -3.62
C GLU A 171 7.03 -2.80 -2.72
N THR A 172 5.87 -2.57 -3.32
CA THR A 172 4.59 -2.52 -2.63
C THR A 172 3.64 -3.49 -3.31
N PRO A 173 3.09 -4.47 -2.60
CA PRO A 173 2.08 -5.33 -3.19
C PRO A 173 0.78 -4.56 -3.45
N VAL A 174 0.13 -4.86 -4.57
CA VAL A 174 -1.12 -4.24 -5.00
C VAL A 174 -2.10 -5.32 -5.47
N ASN A 175 -3.29 -5.31 -4.89
CA ASN A 175 -4.39 -6.16 -5.34
C ASN A 175 -5.35 -5.33 -6.19
N LEU A 176 -5.42 -5.64 -7.48
CA LEU A 176 -6.31 -4.97 -8.42
C LEU A 176 -7.69 -5.64 -8.39
N VAL A 177 -8.71 -4.88 -8.02
CA VAL A 177 -10.07 -5.41 -7.80
C VAL A 177 -11.02 -4.88 -8.87
N SER A 178 -11.81 -5.77 -9.48
CA SER A 178 -12.90 -5.37 -10.36
C SER A 178 -13.93 -4.52 -9.62
N PHE A 179 -14.42 -3.48 -10.28
CA PHE A 179 -15.55 -2.70 -9.79
C PHE A 179 -16.87 -3.39 -10.16
N SER A 180 -17.88 -3.25 -9.30
CA SER A 180 -19.22 -3.75 -9.62
C SER A 180 -19.76 -3.08 -10.90
N GLU A 181 -20.44 -3.85 -11.73
CA GLU A 181 -21.09 -3.36 -12.95
C GLU A 181 -22.54 -2.94 -12.70
N SER A 182 -23.08 -3.23 -11.51
CA SER A 182 -24.50 -2.99 -11.19
C SER A 182 -24.75 -2.35 -9.83
N GLU A 183 -23.84 -2.49 -8.87
CA GLU A 183 -24.00 -1.92 -7.53
C GLU A 183 -23.30 -0.56 -7.46
N LEU A 184 -23.94 0.40 -6.77
CA LEU A 184 -23.34 1.70 -6.48
C LEU A 184 -21.96 1.50 -5.86
N THR A 185 -20.94 2.09 -6.47
CA THR A 185 -19.56 1.94 -5.99
C THR A 185 -18.77 3.21 -6.28
N ILE A 186 -17.65 3.37 -5.57
CA ILE A 186 -16.77 4.53 -5.66
C ILE A 186 -15.37 3.98 -6.00
N SER A 187 -14.60 4.65 -6.85
CA SER A 187 -13.17 4.38 -7.06
C SER A 187 -12.39 4.45 -5.74
N ASP A 188 -11.10 4.09 -5.75
CA ASP A 188 -10.23 4.57 -4.67
C ASP A 188 -10.20 6.10 -4.64
N LEU A 189 -9.88 6.66 -3.47
CA LEU A 189 -9.68 8.10 -3.34
C LEU A 189 -8.21 8.45 -3.61
N GLU A 190 -8.01 9.44 -4.47
CA GLU A 190 -6.76 10.16 -4.62
C GLU A 190 -6.75 11.34 -3.65
N LEU A 191 -5.73 11.45 -2.78
CA LEU A 191 -5.53 12.64 -1.94
C LEU A 191 -4.55 13.58 -2.62
N ALA A 192 -4.90 14.86 -2.67
CA ALA A 192 -4.18 15.86 -3.43
C ALA A 192 -3.72 17.03 -2.55
N ASN A 193 -2.63 17.67 -2.97
CA ASN A 193 -2.14 18.92 -2.39
C ASN A 193 -3.04 20.09 -2.76
N ASN A 194 -3.54 20.09 -4.00
CA ASN A 194 -4.52 21.04 -4.50
C ASN A 194 -5.30 20.46 -5.70
N ILE A 195 -6.48 21.01 -5.92
CA ILE A 195 -7.28 20.77 -7.13
C ILE A 195 -7.65 22.15 -7.69
N VAL A 196 -7.13 22.48 -8.86
CA VAL A 196 -7.34 23.79 -9.50
C VAL A 196 -7.85 23.62 -10.92
N LYS A 197 -8.56 24.62 -11.47
CA LYS A 197 -8.96 24.57 -12.87
C LYS A 197 -7.69 24.55 -13.74
N SER A 198 -7.64 23.61 -14.68
CA SER A 198 -6.50 23.50 -15.59
C SER A 198 -6.53 24.63 -16.61
N GLU A 199 -5.40 25.31 -16.79
CA GLU A 199 -5.20 26.27 -17.89
C GLU A 199 -4.74 25.58 -19.17
N THR A 200 -3.99 24.48 -19.03
CA THR A 200 -3.46 23.67 -20.12
C THR A 200 -3.34 22.23 -19.64
N GLU A 201 -3.85 21.29 -20.45
CA GLU A 201 -3.80 19.88 -20.12
C GLU A 201 -2.35 19.41 -19.90
N ASN A 202 -2.17 18.66 -18.83
CA ASN A 202 -0.92 18.05 -18.41
C ASN A 202 -1.20 16.67 -17.78
N GLU A 203 -0.16 16.00 -17.31
CA GLU A 203 -0.26 14.64 -16.74
C GLU A 203 -1.14 14.55 -15.47
N PHE A 204 -1.42 15.67 -14.81
CA PHE A 204 -2.29 15.75 -13.63
C PHE A 204 -3.72 16.24 -13.96
N THR A 205 -4.02 16.53 -15.23
CA THR A 205 -5.33 17.07 -15.61
C THR A 205 -6.39 15.97 -15.66
N LYS A 206 -7.39 16.08 -14.78
CA LYS A 206 -8.58 15.22 -14.72
C LYS A 206 -9.83 16.08 -14.82
N TYR A 207 -10.70 15.77 -15.77
CA TYR A 207 -11.99 16.47 -15.95
C TYR A 207 -11.86 18.01 -15.97
N GLY A 208 -10.83 18.53 -16.64
CA GLY A 208 -10.56 19.98 -16.76
C GLY A 208 -9.97 20.63 -15.50
N LYS A 209 -9.49 19.85 -14.53
CA LYS A 209 -8.80 20.33 -13.33
C LYS A 209 -7.47 19.62 -13.15
N ASP A 210 -6.46 20.35 -12.72
CA ASP A 210 -5.20 19.76 -12.30
C ASP A 210 -5.36 19.25 -10.86
N VAL A 211 -5.31 17.93 -10.70
CA VAL A 211 -5.35 17.24 -9.42
C VAL A 211 -3.91 16.86 -9.08
N VAL A 212 -3.25 17.67 -8.26
CA VAL A 212 -1.83 17.44 -7.96
C VAL A 212 -1.74 16.51 -6.74
N PRO A 213 -1.24 15.27 -6.90
CA PRO A 213 -1.31 14.27 -5.85
C PRO A 213 -0.44 14.64 -4.65
N ASN A 214 -0.80 14.10 -3.49
CA ASN A 214 0.05 14.10 -2.30
C ASN A 214 0.42 12.67 -1.90
N ALA A 215 1.44 12.11 -2.55
CA ALA A 215 1.78 10.69 -2.41
C ALA A 215 2.35 10.28 -1.05
N ASP A 216 2.78 11.23 -0.19
CA ASP A 216 3.15 10.90 1.19
C ASP A 216 1.95 10.88 2.15
N ARG A 217 0.79 11.38 1.70
CA ARG A 217 -0.46 11.52 2.45
C ARG A 217 -0.30 12.29 3.76
N ILE A 218 0.61 13.27 3.81
CA ILE A 218 0.88 14.11 4.97
C ILE A 218 0.36 15.53 4.73
N PHE A 219 -0.46 16.01 5.66
CA PHE A 219 -1.13 17.30 5.59
C PHE A 219 -0.90 18.15 6.84
N GLY A 220 -1.16 19.45 6.77
CA GLY A 220 -1.08 20.37 7.92
C GLY A 220 0.22 21.16 8.07
N PHE A 221 1.23 20.93 7.20
CA PHE A 221 2.45 21.74 7.17
C PHE A 221 2.28 23.08 6.44
N SER A 222 1.73 23.04 5.23
CA SER A 222 1.55 24.21 4.34
C SER A 222 0.08 24.54 4.03
N SER A 223 -0.80 23.53 4.14
CA SER A 223 -2.22 23.62 3.84
C SER A 223 -3.04 22.99 4.97
N HIS A 224 -4.14 23.66 5.31
CA HIS A 224 -5.17 23.19 6.22
C HIS A 224 -6.32 22.47 5.50
N LEU A 225 -6.15 22.23 4.20
CA LEU A 225 -7.10 21.54 3.34
C LEU A 225 -6.49 20.23 2.86
N VAL A 226 -7.27 19.17 2.97
CA VAL A 226 -7.01 17.88 2.32
C VAL A 226 -7.93 17.80 1.11
N TYR A 227 -7.35 17.87 -0.09
CA TYR A 227 -8.12 17.72 -1.31
C TYR A 227 -8.28 16.24 -1.64
N TYR A 228 -9.41 15.88 -2.24
CA TYR A 228 -9.66 14.52 -2.69
C TYR A 228 -10.31 14.48 -4.07
N PHE A 229 -10.06 13.39 -4.78
CA PHE A 229 -10.70 13.01 -6.03
C PHE A 229 -11.19 11.55 -5.94
N GLY A 230 -12.38 11.29 -6.48
CA GLY A 230 -12.91 9.95 -6.66
C GLY A 230 -14.04 9.93 -7.70
N GLU A 231 -14.28 8.77 -8.30
CA GLU A 231 -15.35 8.54 -9.28
C GLU A 231 -16.44 7.67 -8.66
N VAL A 232 -17.69 8.08 -8.85
CA VAL A 232 -18.88 7.34 -8.44
C VAL A 232 -19.44 6.64 -9.66
N TYR A 233 -19.76 5.35 -9.54
CA TYR A 233 -20.28 4.51 -10.60
C TYR A 233 -21.60 3.85 -10.20
N ASN A 234 -22.43 3.57 -11.20
CA ASN A 234 -23.71 2.87 -11.07
C ASN A 234 -24.73 3.63 -10.21
N LEU A 235 -24.77 4.95 -10.35
CA LEU A 235 -25.92 5.77 -9.95
C LEU A 235 -27.14 5.40 -10.81
N SER A 236 -28.35 5.69 -10.32
CA SER A 236 -29.61 5.41 -11.01
C SER A 236 -29.70 6.10 -12.39
N GLY A 237 -28.96 7.19 -12.58
CA GLY A 237 -28.84 7.93 -13.83
C GLY A 237 -29.87 9.05 -13.99
N SER A 238 -30.70 9.29 -12.98
CA SER A 238 -31.72 10.32 -12.97
C SER A 238 -32.02 10.69 -11.52
N GLY A 239 -32.27 11.96 -11.20
CA GLY A 239 -32.55 12.37 -9.82
C GLY A 239 -31.33 12.99 -9.14
N GLN A 240 -31.13 12.65 -7.87
CA GLN A 240 -30.11 13.28 -7.02
C GLN A 240 -29.32 12.24 -6.24
N TYR A 241 -28.09 12.57 -5.89
CA TYR A 241 -27.28 11.82 -4.96
C TYR A 241 -26.77 12.74 -3.86
N GLU A 242 -26.59 12.17 -2.68
CA GLU A 242 -26.05 12.85 -1.52
C GLU A 242 -24.61 12.40 -1.29
N VAL A 243 -23.73 13.35 -0.96
CA VAL A 243 -22.33 13.09 -0.68
C VAL A 243 -22.00 13.61 0.72
N VAL A 244 -21.47 12.74 1.57
CA VAL A 244 -21.00 13.09 2.91
C VAL A 244 -19.52 12.77 3.03
N ASN A 245 -18.76 13.72 3.60
CA ASN A 245 -17.38 13.49 3.98
C ASN A 245 -17.29 13.40 5.49
N GLU A 246 -16.45 12.52 6.00
CA GLU A 246 -16.14 12.38 7.41
C GLU A 246 -14.63 12.17 7.56
N ILE A 247 -14.05 12.73 8.62
CA ILE A 247 -12.73 12.38 9.10
C ILE A 247 -12.93 11.54 10.35
N SER A 248 -12.46 10.30 10.29
CA SER A 248 -12.47 9.38 11.43
C SER A 248 -11.05 9.04 11.88
N ASP A 249 -10.89 8.70 13.15
CA ASP A 249 -9.66 8.08 13.63
C ASP A 249 -9.58 6.60 13.18
N LEU A 250 -8.54 5.90 13.63
CA LEU A 250 -8.34 4.49 13.28
C LEU A 250 -9.30 3.52 13.98
N ASN A 251 -10.00 3.95 15.02
CA ASN A 251 -11.05 3.18 15.69
C ASN A 251 -12.40 3.34 14.98
N GLY A 252 -12.45 4.21 13.97
CA GLY A 252 -13.67 4.56 13.25
C GLY A 252 -14.50 5.62 13.95
N GLU A 253 -14.01 6.23 15.04
CA GLU A 253 -14.67 7.35 15.69
C GLU A 253 -14.60 8.58 14.79
N ILE A 254 -15.74 9.22 14.56
CA ILE A 254 -15.82 10.42 13.74
C ILE A 254 -15.26 11.60 14.54
N VAL A 255 -14.14 12.15 14.06
CA VAL A 255 -13.46 13.32 14.64
C VAL A 255 -13.98 14.61 14.01
N ARG A 256 -14.49 14.52 12.78
CA ARG A 256 -15.18 15.61 12.09
C ARG A 256 -16.13 15.08 11.03
N ASP A 257 -17.35 15.58 11.02
CA ASP A 257 -18.30 15.44 9.93
C ASP A 257 -18.39 16.74 9.11
N PHE A 258 -18.80 16.60 7.86
CA PHE A 258 -19.04 17.72 6.97
C PHE A 258 -20.50 17.70 6.49
N PRO A 259 -21.14 18.87 6.30
CA PRO A 259 -22.53 18.92 5.85
C PRO A 259 -22.76 18.10 4.59
N PRO A 260 -23.86 17.31 4.51
CA PRO A 260 -24.23 16.59 3.30
C PRO A 260 -24.39 17.55 2.13
N ARG A 261 -23.90 17.14 0.96
CA ARG A 261 -24.07 17.86 -0.30
C ARG A 261 -24.97 17.05 -1.21
N VAL A 262 -26.16 17.58 -1.52
CA VAL A 262 -27.07 16.99 -2.50
C VAL A 262 -26.79 17.57 -3.87
N LYS A 263 -26.68 16.73 -4.88
CA LYS A 263 -26.35 17.11 -6.26
C LYS A 263 -27.24 16.34 -7.24
N ASP A 264 -27.53 16.97 -8.37
CA ASP A 264 -28.22 16.28 -9.48
C ASP A 264 -27.29 15.25 -10.11
N GLU A 265 -27.83 14.07 -10.42
CA GLU A 265 -27.10 13.02 -11.12
C GLU A 265 -26.82 13.45 -12.56
N PRO A 266 -25.55 13.55 -12.99
CA PRO A 266 -25.23 13.90 -14.38
C PRO A 266 -25.45 12.73 -15.36
N GLY A 267 -25.77 11.54 -14.82
CA GLY A 267 -25.88 10.27 -15.51
C GLY A 267 -25.59 9.14 -14.53
N THR A 268 -25.27 7.95 -15.02
CA THR A 268 -25.00 6.76 -14.18
C THR A 268 -23.64 6.80 -13.47
N SER A 269 -22.83 7.83 -13.72
CA SER A 269 -21.54 8.04 -13.08
C SER A 269 -21.33 9.52 -12.78
N ALA A 270 -20.61 9.84 -11.71
CA ALA A 270 -20.29 11.21 -11.31
C ALA A 270 -18.84 11.32 -10.83
N VAL A 271 -18.28 12.52 -10.90
CA VAL A 271 -16.94 12.83 -10.40
C VAL A 271 -17.06 13.63 -9.11
N GLU A 272 -16.47 13.12 -8.04
CA GLU A 272 -16.37 13.79 -6.75
C GLU A 272 -14.98 14.37 -6.54
N MET A 273 -14.92 15.70 -6.52
CA MET A 273 -13.74 16.47 -6.13
C MET A 273 -14.13 17.43 -5.02
N GLY A 274 -13.28 17.56 -4.02
CA GLY A 274 -13.52 18.47 -2.92
C GLY A 274 -12.30 18.70 -2.05
N ALA A 275 -12.52 19.44 -0.97
CA ALA A 275 -11.54 19.63 0.08
C ALA A 275 -12.23 19.56 1.43
N VAL A 276 -11.56 18.96 2.41
CA VAL A 276 -11.97 18.99 3.81
C VAL A 276 -11.01 19.84 4.62
N ASN A 277 -11.55 20.69 5.48
CA ASN A 277 -10.75 21.52 6.37
C ASN A 277 -10.36 20.69 7.61
N ILE A 278 -9.07 20.64 7.88
CA ILE A 278 -8.53 19.90 9.03
C ILE A 278 -8.28 20.78 10.26
N ASP A 279 -8.49 22.10 10.24
CA ASP A 279 -8.19 23.03 11.36
C ASP A 279 -8.70 22.54 12.70
N GLY A 280 -7.86 22.61 13.74
CA GLY A 280 -8.21 22.13 15.08
C GLY A 280 -8.16 20.61 15.25
N ILE A 281 -8.04 19.83 14.17
CA ILE A 281 -7.69 18.40 14.28
C ILE A 281 -6.20 18.29 14.62
N LYS A 282 -5.90 17.48 15.65
CA LYS A 282 -4.55 17.29 16.17
C LYS A 282 -3.67 16.52 15.19
N SER A 283 -2.36 16.48 15.46
CA SER A 283 -1.47 15.56 14.77
C SER A 283 -1.92 14.12 15.04
N GLY A 284 -1.90 13.28 14.00
CA GLY A 284 -2.41 11.91 14.12
C GLY A 284 -2.80 11.31 12.77
N ILE A 285 -3.22 10.06 12.81
CA ILE A 285 -3.60 9.29 11.62
C ILE A 285 -5.10 9.18 11.57
N TYR A 286 -5.64 9.50 10.40
CA TYR A 286 -7.06 9.62 10.17
C TYR A 286 -7.44 8.97 8.85
N GLN A 287 -8.72 8.67 8.70
CA GLN A 287 -9.31 8.25 7.44
C GLN A 287 -10.23 9.36 6.95
N LEU A 288 -10.03 9.81 5.71
CA LEU A 288 -11.06 10.54 4.97
C LEU A 288 -12.02 9.51 4.40
N ARG A 289 -13.28 9.58 4.82
CA ARG A 289 -14.37 8.74 4.35
C ARG A 289 -15.28 9.55 3.44
N LEU A 290 -15.48 9.07 2.23
CA LEU A 290 -16.47 9.56 1.27
C LEU A 290 -17.63 8.57 1.21
N ARG A 291 -18.82 9.03 1.63
CA ARG A 291 -20.07 8.28 1.54
C ARG A 291 -20.94 8.91 0.47
N VAL A 292 -21.49 8.09 -0.41
CA VAL A 292 -22.43 8.50 -1.46
C VAL A 292 -23.70 7.69 -1.32
N THR A 293 -24.84 8.38 -1.29
CA THR A 293 -26.17 7.78 -1.26
C THR A 293 -26.93 8.21 -2.51
N ASP A 294 -27.35 7.26 -3.33
CA ASP A 294 -28.29 7.52 -4.43
C ASP A 294 -29.67 7.77 -3.82
N LYS A 295 -30.25 8.97 -4.03
CA LYS A 295 -31.51 9.34 -3.38
C LYS A 295 -32.73 8.65 -3.98
N ASN A 296 -32.62 8.14 -5.20
CA ASN A 296 -33.72 7.44 -5.87
C ASN A 296 -33.83 6.00 -5.42
N THR A 297 -32.70 5.31 -5.29
CA THR A 297 -32.65 3.90 -4.89
C THR A 297 -32.49 3.72 -3.38
N GLY A 298 -31.95 4.71 -2.69
CA GLY A 298 -31.56 4.63 -1.29
C GLY A 298 -30.29 3.80 -1.06
N THR A 299 -29.62 3.35 -2.11
CA THR A 299 -28.37 2.59 -2.01
C THR A 299 -27.21 3.50 -1.61
N GLU A 300 -26.23 2.92 -0.92
CA GLU A 300 -25.09 3.64 -0.38
C GLU A 300 -23.78 2.94 -0.73
N ALA A 301 -22.77 3.74 -1.08
CA ALA A 301 -21.38 3.31 -1.19
C ALA A 301 -20.50 4.17 -0.32
N THR A 302 -19.48 3.56 0.28
CA THR A 302 -18.48 4.26 1.09
C THR A 302 -17.08 3.87 0.63
N ARG A 303 -16.20 4.86 0.50
CA ARG A 303 -14.75 4.66 0.31
C ARG A 303 -13.98 5.46 1.34
N SER A 304 -12.86 4.93 1.78
CA SER A 304 -11.98 5.62 2.73
C SER A 304 -10.54 5.64 2.23
N LYS A 305 -9.78 6.65 2.65
CA LYS A 305 -8.33 6.73 2.44
C LYS A 305 -7.64 7.30 3.67
N THR A 306 -6.59 6.61 4.13
CA THR A 306 -5.83 6.98 5.33
C THR A 306 -4.81 8.07 5.03
N PHE A 307 -4.67 9.04 5.93
CA PHE A 307 -3.71 10.12 5.82
C PHE A 307 -3.22 10.56 7.21
N TYR A 308 -2.13 11.31 7.23
CA TYR A 308 -1.53 11.85 8.44
C TYR A 308 -1.70 13.37 8.50
N ILE A 309 -2.12 13.87 9.65
CA ILE A 309 -2.12 15.30 9.96
C ILE A 309 -0.90 15.60 10.81
N TYR A 310 -0.18 16.66 10.46
CA TYR A 310 0.98 17.19 11.17
C TYR A 310 0.80 18.68 11.45
N ARG A 311 1.07 19.16 12.67
CA ARG A 311 0.96 20.58 13.06
C ARG A 311 2.32 21.20 13.37
N SER A 312 2.78 22.12 12.52
CA SER A 312 3.99 22.92 12.79
C SER A 312 3.70 24.04 13.80
N GLY A 313 4.33 24.00 14.97
CA GLY A 313 4.06 24.94 16.08
C GLY A 313 4.02 24.24 17.44
N GLU A 314 3.90 22.92 17.44
CA GLU A 314 4.51 22.07 18.46
C GLU A 314 6.03 22.22 18.25
N THR A 315 6.70 22.98 19.13
CA THR A 315 8.01 23.58 18.92
C THR A 315 9.11 22.58 18.55
N SER A 316 10.10 23.04 17.78
CA SER A 316 11.32 22.34 17.36
C SER A 316 12.30 21.96 18.49
N GLN A 317 11.80 21.62 19.69
CA GLN A 317 12.48 20.89 20.76
C GLN A 317 11.55 19.90 21.47
N VAL A 318 10.37 19.63 20.92
CA VAL A 318 9.46 18.65 21.49
C VAL A 318 9.78 17.31 20.84
N SER A 319 10.29 16.38 21.64
CA SER A 319 10.19 14.96 21.36
C SER A 319 8.76 14.61 20.92
N ALA A 320 8.54 13.50 20.24
CA ALA A 320 7.22 12.92 19.99
C ALA A 320 6.32 12.87 21.24
N ALA A 321 6.87 13.07 22.45
CA ALA A 321 6.24 13.39 23.73
C ALA A 321 4.86 14.10 23.69
N ASN A 322 4.56 14.95 22.69
CA ASN A 322 3.30 15.70 22.67
C ASN A 322 2.15 15.13 21.82
N GLU A 323 2.37 14.13 20.96
CA GLU A 323 1.28 13.60 20.10
C GLU A 323 0.10 13.07 20.95
N TYR A 324 0.44 12.48 22.09
CA TYR A 324 -0.52 11.86 22.99
C TYR A 324 -0.87 12.72 24.21
N GLU A 325 -0.27 13.90 24.37
CA GLU A 325 -0.40 14.76 25.57
C GLU A 325 -1.86 15.04 25.95
N LYS A 326 -2.71 15.23 24.93
CA LYS A 326 -4.12 15.58 25.08
C LYS A 326 -5.08 14.40 24.87
N LEU A 327 -4.58 13.16 24.84
CA LEU A 327 -5.41 11.96 24.74
C LEU A 327 -5.71 11.43 26.14
N ASP A 328 -6.96 11.05 26.40
CA ASP A 328 -7.31 10.35 27.63
C ASP A 328 -6.92 8.87 27.58
N GLU A 329 -7.08 8.17 28.69
CA GLU A 329 -6.64 6.77 28.81
C GLU A 329 -7.34 5.82 27.82
N PRO A 330 -8.67 5.90 27.60
CA PRO A 330 -9.33 5.12 26.55
C PRO A 330 -8.74 5.36 25.14
N GLN A 331 -8.47 6.61 24.77
CA GLN A 331 -7.88 6.94 23.48
C GLN A 331 -6.46 6.41 23.34
N LEU A 332 -5.67 6.43 24.42
CA LEU A 332 -4.34 5.83 24.43
C LEU A 332 -4.43 4.31 24.24
N ASP A 333 -5.38 3.66 24.91
CA ASP A 333 -5.55 2.21 24.85
C ASP A 333 -5.97 1.74 23.47
N GLN A 334 -6.83 2.50 22.79
CA GLN A 334 -7.15 2.29 21.38
C GLN A 334 -5.92 2.34 20.46
N ILE A 335 -5.03 3.34 20.64
CA ILE A 335 -3.78 3.43 19.87
C ILE A 335 -2.87 2.24 20.19
N TYR A 336 -2.77 1.90 21.47
CA TYR A 336 -1.98 0.77 21.94
C TYR A 336 -2.49 -0.56 21.39
N ASP A 337 -3.81 -0.75 21.25
CA ASP A 337 -4.40 -1.99 20.73
C ASP A 337 -3.87 -2.36 19.34
N VAL A 338 -3.59 -1.35 18.51
CA VAL A 338 -2.97 -1.54 17.20
C VAL A 338 -1.44 -1.56 17.32
N ALA A 339 -0.85 -0.57 17.99
CA ALA A 339 0.60 -0.41 18.08
C ALA A 339 1.30 -1.61 18.73
N ASN A 340 0.65 -2.27 19.69
CA ASN A 340 1.24 -3.39 20.42
C ASN A 340 1.60 -4.57 19.49
N LEU A 341 1.03 -4.67 18.29
CA LEU A 341 1.39 -5.71 17.32
C LEU A 341 2.90 -5.75 17.01
N VAL A 342 3.57 -4.60 17.10
CA VAL A 342 5.00 -4.41 16.78
C VAL A 342 5.83 -3.94 17.98
N MET A 343 5.23 -3.83 19.17
CA MET A 343 5.95 -3.50 20.40
C MET A 343 6.61 -4.74 21.03
N SER A 344 7.72 -4.54 21.72
CA SER A 344 8.37 -5.59 22.52
C SER A 344 7.56 -5.95 23.76
N LYS A 345 7.83 -7.13 24.35
CA LYS A 345 7.17 -7.58 25.58
C LYS A 345 7.35 -6.58 26.73
N SER A 346 8.55 -6.05 26.92
CA SER A 346 8.84 -5.06 27.96
C SER A 346 8.05 -3.77 27.80
N GLU A 347 7.85 -3.31 26.56
CA GLU A 347 7.08 -2.09 26.30
C GLU A 347 5.58 -2.29 26.54
N LYS A 348 5.05 -3.47 26.21
CA LYS A 348 3.67 -3.84 26.52
C LYS A 348 3.41 -3.87 28.02
N GLU A 349 4.29 -4.51 28.79
CA GLU A 349 4.16 -4.54 30.25
C GLU A 349 4.31 -3.15 30.86
N LEU A 350 5.26 -2.35 30.37
CA LEU A 350 5.44 -0.98 30.82
C LEU A 350 4.18 -0.14 30.54
N TYR A 351 3.62 -0.22 29.33
CA TYR A 351 2.38 0.48 28.97
C TYR A 351 1.21 0.08 29.89
N LYS A 352 0.98 -1.22 30.08
CA LYS A 352 -0.11 -1.74 30.91
C LYS A 352 0.00 -1.38 32.38
N SER A 353 1.23 -1.24 32.89
CA SER A 353 1.50 -0.87 34.28
C SER A 353 1.53 0.64 34.54
N SER A 354 1.37 1.46 33.49
CA SER A 354 1.48 2.91 33.56
C SER A 354 0.12 3.60 33.74
N ASP A 355 0.13 4.78 34.37
CA ASP A 355 -0.99 5.73 34.31
C ASP A 355 -1.08 6.41 32.93
N ALA A 356 -2.09 7.26 32.71
CA ALA A 356 -2.26 7.96 31.44
C ALA A 356 -1.01 8.74 30.99
N THR A 357 -0.26 9.35 31.91
CA THR A 357 0.98 10.07 31.58
C THR A 357 2.08 9.09 31.16
N GLY A 358 2.25 7.98 31.88
CA GLY A 358 3.20 6.94 31.52
C GLY A 358 2.84 6.26 30.19
N LYS A 359 1.57 5.97 29.93
CA LYS A 359 1.07 5.42 28.66
C LYS A 359 1.46 6.29 27.46
N ARG A 360 1.28 7.62 27.57
CA ARG A 360 1.74 8.58 26.56
C ARG A 360 3.24 8.47 26.33
N ASN A 361 4.03 8.50 27.42
CA ASN A 361 5.49 8.42 27.34
C ASN A 361 5.97 7.13 26.67
N VAL A 362 5.32 5.99 26.96
CA VAL A 362 5.66 4.70 26.36
C VAL A 362 5.39 4.71 24.85
N LEU A 363 4.22 5.16 24.42
CA LEU A 363 3.89 5.22 23.00
C LEU A 363 4.82 6.19 22.25
N ASN A 364 5.11 7.36 22.84
CA ASN A 364 6.00 8.35 22.25
C ASN A 364 7.41 7.78 22.06
N ALA A 365 7.99 7.23 23.14
CA ALA A 365 9.31 6.63 23.11
C ALA A 365 9.38 5.45 22.13
N PHE A 366 8.33 4.64 22.04
CA PHE A 366 8.25 3.54 21.09
C PHE A 366 8.36 4.03 19.64
N TRP A 367 7.56 5.03 19.25
CA TRP A 367 7.63 5.52 17.88
C TRP A 367 8.95 6.22 17.60
N GLU A 368 9.42 7.12 18.47
CA GLU A 368 10.71 7.82 18.27
C GLU A 368 11.88 6.86 18.09
N ARG A 369 11.97 5.84 18.96
CA ARG A 369 13.06 4.87 18.90
C ARG A 369 13.08 4.11 17.58
N ASN A 370 11.92 3.91 16.96
CA ASN A 370 11.79 3.25 15.68
C ASN A 370 11.79 4.22 14.48
N ASN A 371 11.98 5.53 14.69
CA ASN A 371 12.11 6.48 13.58
C ASN A 371 13.48 6.29 12.90
N PRO A 372 13.53 5.83 11.62
CA PRO A 372 14.80 5.58 10.94
C PRO A 372 15.58 6.87 10.66
N ASP A 373 14.91 8.03 10.62
CA ASP A 373 15.54 9.34 10.48
C ASP A 373 15.07 10.27 11.61
N PRO A 374 15.81 10.36 12.73
CA PRO A 374 15.47 11.26 13.84
C PRO A 374 15.49 12.75 13.47
N SER A 375 16.12 13.13 12.36
CA SER A 375 16.12 14.50 11.85
C SER A 375 14.88 14.84 11.03
N SER A 376 14.16 13.81 10.57
CA SER A 376 12.86 13.95 9.92
C SER A 376 11.79 14.24 10.96
N ASN A 377 10.96 15.24 10.68
CA ASN A 377 9.73 15.52 11.43
C ASN A 377 8.63 14.47 11.20
N VAL A 378 8.87 13.50 10.32
CA VAL A 378 7.96 12.40 9.99
C VAL A 378 8.62 11.09 10.34
N ASN A 379 7.91 10.27 11.10
CA ASN A 379 8.34 8.91 11.40
C ASN A 379 7.91 7.95 10.28
N LYS A 380 8.84 7.62 9.38
CA LYS A 380 8.61 6.68 8.26
C LYS A 380 8.12 5.31 8.74
N PHE A 381 8.71 4.77 9.81
CA PHE A 381 8.30 3.47 10.35
C PHE A 381 6.84 3.49 10.81
N LYS A 382 6.44 4.56 11.51
CA LYS A 382 5.06 4.75 11.94
C LYS A 382 4.12 4.81 10.74
N ARG A 383 4.41 5.64 9.73
CA ARG A 383 3.60 5.72 8.50
C ARG A 383 3.45 4.35 7.81
N ASP A 384 4.56 3.68 7.52
CA ASP A 384 4.57 2.38 6.82
C ASP A 384 3.85 1.28 7.64
N PHE A 385 3.88 1.37 8.98
CA PHE A 385 3.08 0.50 9.85
C PHE A 385 1.58 0.72 9.64
N TYR A 386 1.12 1.96 9.63
CA TYR A 386 -0.31 2.26 9.47
C TYR A 386 -0.82 2.06 8.05
N ASP A 387 0.04 2.17 7.03
CA ASP A 387 -0.29 1.74 5.66
C ASP A 387 -0.65 0.25 5.60
N ARG A 388 0.06 -0.59 6.37
CA ARG A 388 -0.26 -2.02 6.49
C ARG A 388 -1.53 -2.27 7.29
N VAL A 389 -1.86 -1.43 8.26
CA VAL A 389 -3.13 -1.47 9.00
C VAL A 389 -4.30 -1.19 8.05
N GLU A 390 -4.20 -0.15 7.22
CA GLU A 390 -5.19 0.16 6.19
C GLU A 390 -5.36 -0.99 5.20
N MET A 391 -4.24 -1.52 4.70
CA MET A 391 -4.23 -2.66 3.79
C MET A 391 -4.91 -3.89 4.41
N ALA A 392 -4.62 -4.19 5.67
CA ALA A 392 -5.29 -5.26 6.41
C ALA A 392 -6.79 -5.02 6.48
N ASN A 393 -7.22 -3.82 6.87
CA ASN A 393 -8.64 -3.48 7.02
C ASN A 393 -9.41 -3.58 5.70
N ARG A 394 -8.80 -3.16 4.59
CA ARG A 394 -9.41 -3.21 3.26
C ARG A 394 -9.62 -4.64 2.77
N GLU A 395 -8.68 -5.54 3.06
CA GLU A 395 -8.61 -6.83 2.35
C GLU A 395 -8.85 -8.06 3.23
N LEU A 396 -8.66 -7.94 4.53
CA LEU A 396 -8.58 -9.07 5.46
C LEU A 396 -9.59 -8.96 6.62
N GLY A 397 -10.61 -8.12 6.48
CA GLY A 397 -11.75 -8.06 7.41
C GLY A 397 -12.58 -9.35 7.38
N ALA A 398 -13.24 -9.65 8.49
CA ALA A 398 -14.10 -10.83 8.62
C ALA A 398 -15.35 -10.52 9.44
N GLY A 399 -16.52 -10.50 8.80
CA GLY A 399 -17.77 -10.06 9.45
C GLY A 399 -17.63 -8.63 9.99
N SER A 400 -17.88 -8.43 11.28
CA SER A 400 -17.69 -7.14 11.96
C SER A 400 -16.26 -6.87 12.42
N LYS A 401 -15.35 -7.83 12.26
CA LYS A 401 -13.96 -7.73 12.72
C LYS A 401 -13.12 -6.99 11.68
N PRO A 402 -12.55 -5.82 11.99
CA PRO A 402 -11.66 -5.12 11.08
C PRO A 402 -10.41 -5.95 10.83
N GLY A 403 -9.83 -5.80 9.63
CA GLY A 403 -8.75 -6.65 9.18
C GLY A 403 -7.52 -6.64 10.09
N TRP A 404 -7.17 -5.51 10.71
CA TRP A 404 -6.03 -5.44 11.64
C TRP A 404 -6.17 -6.38 12.85
N GLN A 405 -7.40 -6.75 13.22
CA GLN A 405 -7.67 -7.70 14.30
C GLN A 405 -7.63 -9.17 13.85
N THR A 406 -7.73 -9.46 12.55
CA THR A 406 -7.70 -10.84 12.05
C THR A 406 -6.29 -11.41 12.10
N ALA A 407 -6.14 -12.74 12.20
CA ALA A 407 -4.81 -13.34 12.31
C ALA A 407 -3.97 -13.03 11.06
N ARG A 408 -4.59 -13.08 9.88
CA ARG A 408 -3.98 -12.68 8.61
C ARG A 408 -3.55 -11.21 8.62
N GLY A 409 -4.42 -10.31 9.09
CA GLY A 409 -4.06 -8.88 9.19
C GLY A 409 -2.94 -8.60 10.19
N GLN A 410 -2.89 -9.31 11.32
CA GLN A 410 -1.78 -9.17 12.27
C GLN A 410 -0.44 -9.63 11.68
N ILE A 411 -0.42 -10.75 10.95
CA ILE A 411 0.78 -11.24 10.25
C ILE A 411 1.19 -10.24 9.15
N LEU A 412 0.23 -9.71 8.39
CA LEU A 412 0.47 -8.66 7.39
C LEU A 412 1.09 -7.41 8.01
N ILE A 413 0.56 -6.93 9.14
CA ILE A 413 1.05 -5.72 9.82
C ILE A 413 2.45 -5.93 10.40
N LYS A 414 2.73 -7.09 10.99
CA LYS A 414 4.04 -7.41 11.57
C LYS A 414 5.10 -7.57 10.49
N TYR A 415 4.83 -8.40 9.49
CA TYR A 415 5.84 -8.94 8.58
C TYR A 415 5.73 -8.39 7.15
N GLY A 416 4.72 -7.58 6.83
CA GLY A 416 4.42 -7.20 5.44
C GLY A 416 3.65 -8.30 4.72
N ARG A 417 3.42 -8.17 3.41
CA ARG A 417 2.76 -9.23 2.65
C ARG A 417 3.67 -10.45 2.48
N PRO A 418 3.09 -11.65 2.42
CA PRO A 418 3.84 -12.84 2.03
C PRO A 418 4.31 -12.74 0.58
N ASN A 419 5.41 -13.44 0.29
CA ASN A 419 5.91 -13.63 -1.07
C ASN A 419 4.96 -14.51 -1.90
N GLU A 420 4.32 -15.50 -1.27
CA GLU A 420 3.40 -16.42 -1.93
C GLU A 420 2.25 -16.79 -0.99
N ILE A 421 1.05 -16.95 -1.57
CA ILE A 421 -0.14 -17.42 -0.86
C ILE A 421 -0.69 -18.64 -1.58
N GLU A 422 -0.66 -19.79 -0.90
CA GLU A 422 -1.40 -20.99 -1.31
C GLU A 422 -2.80 -20.93 -0.69
N ARG A 423 -3.85 -21.02 -1.52
CA ARG A 423 -5.25 -20.99 -1.07
C ARG A 423 -5.96 -22.28 -1.45
N ALA A 424 -6.69 -22.86 -0.51
CA ALA A 424 -7.60 -23.97 -0.78
C ALA A 424 -9.05 -23.53 -0.49
N PRO A 425 -9.95 -23.60 -1.50
CA PRO A 425 -11.36 -23.26 -1.29
C PRO A 425 -12.08 -24.31 -0.43
N LEU A 426 -13.28 -23.96 0.04
CA LEU A 426 -14.15 -24.90 0.74
C LEU A 426 -14.40 -26.12 -0.15
N SER A 427 -14.18 -27.31 0.41
CA SER A 427 -14.53 -28.58 -0.24
C SER A 427 -15.28 -29.47 0.73
N THR A 428 -15.90 -30.54 0.21
CA THR A 428 -16.59 -31.54 1.04
C THR A 428 -15.66 -32.28 2.01
N GLU A 429 -14.35 -32.25 1.77
CA GLU A 429 -13.36 -33.01 2.54
C GLU A 429 -12.44 -32.13 3.39
N GLN A 430 -12.37 -30.82 3.12
CA GLN A 430 -11.42 -29.91 3.76
C GLN A 430 -12.01 -28.51 3.99
N ARG A 431 -11.76 -27.96 5.18
CA ARG A 431 -12.02 -26.56 5.52
C ARG A 431 -11.14 -25.62 4.68
N PRO A 432 -11.61 -24.39 4.39
CA PRO A 432 -10.80 -23.42 3.67
C PRO A 432 -9.55 -23.06 4.46
N PHE A 433 -8.41 -22.97 3.77
CA PHE A 433 -7.15 -22.57 4.39
C PHE A 433 -6.28 -21.75 3.45
N GLU A 434 -5.38 -20.98 4.05
CA GLU A 434 -4.32 -20.24 3.36
C GLU A 434 -2.97 -20.56 3.98
N ILE A 435 -1.94 -20.73 3.15
CA ILE A 435 -0.55 -20.81 3.59
C ILE A 435 0.20 -19.64 2.98
N TRP A 436 0.75 -18.80 3.83
CA TRP A 436 1.51 -17.61 3.47
C TRP A 436 2.99 -17.90 3.65
N TYR A 437 3.78 -17.73 2.59
CA TYR A 437 5.21 -17.98 2.60
C TYR A 437 6.00 -16.66 2.58
N TYR A 438 7.00 -16.56 3.45
CA TYR A 438 7.94 -15.44 3.54
C TYR A 438 9.36 -15.96 3.37
N TYR A 439 9.99 -15.70 2.23
CA TYR A 439 11.28 -16.30 1.89
C TYR A 439 12.46 -15.63 2.60
N ASP A 440 12.37 -14.33 2.86
CA ASP A 440 13.42 -13.56 3.52
C ASP A 440 13.27 -13.52 5.04
N LEU A 441 12.09 -13.89 5.56
CA LEU A 441 11.83 -13.90 7.00
C LEU A 441 12.50 -15.11 7.65
N GLU A 442 13.49 -14.86 8.51
CA GLU A 442 14.21 -15.89 9.28
C GLU A 442 14.86 -17.00 8.41
N GLY A 443 15.18 -16.70 7.15
CA GLY A 443 15.70 -17.68 6.19
C GLY A 443 14.64 -18.58 5.56
N GLY A 444 13.37 -18.21 5.69
CA GLY A 444 12.20 -18.90 5.18
C GLY A 444 11.21 -19.20 6.30
N ALA A 445 10.04 -18.56 6.24
CA ALA A 445 8.94 -18.78 7.17
C ALA A 445 7.63 -19.08 6.42
N GLN A 446 6.76 -19.85 7.06
CA GLN A 446 5.38 -20.06 6.62
C GLN A 446 4.39 -19.74 7.75
N PHE A 447 3.19 -19.34 7.36
CA PHE A 447 2.05 -19.11 8.26
C PHE A 447 0.83 -19.77 7.66
N VAL A 448 0.19 -20.63 8.45
CA VAL A 448 -0.96 -21.42 8.03
C VAL A 448 -2.19 -20.92 8.74
N PHE A 449 -3.19 -20.53 7.97
CA PHE A 449 -4.45 -20.02 8.45
C PHE A 449 -5.60 -20.92 8.01
N VAL A 450 -6.55 -21.18 8.90
CA VAL A 450 -7.71 -22.04 8.60
C VAL A 450 -8.99 -21.32 9.00
N ASP A 451 -9.97 -21.25 8.10
CA ASP A 451 -11.32 -20.83 8.44
C ASP A 451 -12.05 -21.99 9.11
N ARG A 452 -11.87 -22.08 10.43
CA ARG A 452 -12.44 -23.17 11.22
C ARG A 452 -13.95 -23.09 11.34
N ARG A 453 -14.56 -21.91 11.13
CA ARG A 453 -15.97 -21.66 11.40
C ARG A 453 -16.81 -21.46 10.13
N GLY A 454 -16.17 -21.23 8.99
CA GLY A 454 -16.82 -20.99 7.71
C GLY A 454 -17.36 -19.57 7.53
N TYR A 455 -16.86 -18.61 8.31
CA TYR A 455 -17.31 -17.20 8.28
C TYR A 455 -16.26 -16.24 7.72
N GLY A 456 -15.16 -16.75 7.16
CA GLY A 456 -14.07 -15.95 6.61
C GLY A 456 -13.08 -15.38 7.64
N ASP A 457 -13.22 -15.70 8.93
CA ASP A 457 -12.23 -15.39 9.97
C ASP A 457 -11.21 -16.52 10.07
N TYR A 458 -10.17 -16.44 9.23
CA TYR A 458 -9.09 -17.43 9.21
C TYR A 458 -8.20 -17.29 10.45
N GLU A 459 -8.14 -18.33 11.27
CA GLU A 459 -7.31 -18.39 12.47
C GLU A 459 -5.90 -18.90 12.13
N LEU A 460 -4.85 -18.28 12.66
CA LEU A 460 -3.47 -18.79 12.53
C LEU A 460 -3.33 -20.07 13.36
N VAL A 461 -3.11 -21.19 12.68
CA VAL A 461 -2.99 -22.51 13.31
C VAL A 461 -1.54 -22.99 13.40
N HIS A 462 -0.65 -22.52 12.52
CA HIS A 462 0.77 -22.89 12.54
C HIS A 462 1.65 -21.81 11.92
N SER A 463 2.86 -21.67 12.45
CA SER A 463 3.95 -20.90 11.87
C SER A 463 5.29 -21.57 12.14
N THR A 464 6.26 -21.31 11.26
CA THR A 464 7.67 -21.63 11.48
C THR A 464 8.48 -20.43 11.98
N SER A 465 7.87 -19.25 12.09
CA SER A 465 8.49 -18.05 12.68
C SER A 465 8.67 -18.23 14.19
N ARG A 466 9.83 -17.83 14.73
CA ARG A 466 10.22 -18.08 16.13
C ARG A 466 9.27 -17.46 17.16
N ASN A 467 8.59 -16.38 16.82
CA ASN A 467 7.78 -15.60 17.76
C ASN A 467 6.27 -15.85 17.63
N GLU A 468 5.87 -16.88 16.87
CA GLU A 468 4.48 -17.13 16.50
C GLU A 468 4.07 -18.56 16.87
N ILE A 469 2.76 -18.84 16.87
CA ILE A 469 2.24 -20.16 17.23
C ILE A 469 2.83 -21.24 16.31
N SER A 470 3.37 -22.32 16.89
CA SER A 470 3.88 -23.44 16.11
C SER A 470 3.21 -24.74 16.53
N ASP A 471 2.52 -25.36 15.56
CA ASP A 471 1.77 -26.59 15.74
C ASP A 471 2.09 -27.55 14.57
N PRO A 472 3.05 -28.48 14.72
CA PRO A 472 3.45 -29.37 13.63
C PRO A 472 2.33 -30.26 13.07
N ASP A 473 1.27 -30.50 13.86
CA ASP A 473 0.15 -31.37 13.52
C ASP A 473 -1.09 -30.58 13.06
N TRP A 474 -0.90 -29.36 12.56
CA TRP A 474 -1.98 -28.42 12.23
C TRP A 474 -2.96 -28.95 11.19
N GLN A 475 -2.58 -29.93 10.35
CA GLN A 475 -3.45 -30.49 9.32
C GLN A 475 -4.72 -31.12 9.89
N ARG A 476 -4.74 -31.44 11.20
CA ARG A 476 -5.98 -31.87 11.89
C ARG A 476 -7.08 -30.82 11.85
N TRP A 477 -6.74 -29.54 11.69
CA TRP A 477 -7.70 -28.44 11.59
C TRP A 477 -8.41 -28.37 10.24
N LEU A 478 -7.93 -29.11 9.24
CA LEU A 478 -8.55 -29.15 7.91
C LEU A 478 -9.79 -30.03 7.84
N ARG A 479 -10.02 -30.91 8.82
CA ARG A 479 -11.11 -31.91 8.79
C ARG A 479 -12.41 -31.44 9.45
#